data_AF-A0A9P4GW12-F1
#
_entry.id   AF-A0A9P4GW12-F1
#
_cell.length_a   1.000
_cell.length_b   1.000
_cell.length_c   1.000
_cell.angle_alpha   90.00
_cell.angle_beta   90.00
_cell.angle_gamma   90.00
#
_symmetry.space_group_name_H-M   'P 1'
#
loop_
_entity.id
_entity.type
_entity.pdbx_description
1 polymer ?
#
loop_
_entity_poly.entity_id
_entity_poly.type
_entity_poly.pdbx_seq_one_letter_code
_entity_poly.pdbx_strand_id
1 'polypeptide(L)'
;QLAIEHAYRAHKQSPKTWVFWVHASNAERFEQSYRNIAGCIKIAGRQDPQANIFKLVHNWLRDCKHQWLVILDNVDDACFLLDCPATNSTTARKPLREYLPHCERSSILVTVQNNEAALKLVKRRDIVTVGPMDQ
;
A
#
# COMPACT_ATOMS: atom_id res chain seq x y z
N GLN A 1 -0.44 16.14 7.35
CA GLN A 1 0.47 16.42 6.21
C GLN A 1 1.79 15.62 6.21
N LEU A 2 2.09 14.78 7.21
CA LEU A 2 3.38 14.07 7.33
C LEU A 2 3.70 13.06 6.22
N ALA A 3 2.73 12.29 5.74
CA ALA A 3 2.98 11.30 4.68
C ALA A 3 3.41 11.96 3.36
N ILE A 4 2.84 13.14 3.04
CA ILE A 4 3.21 13.93 1.85
C ILE A 4 4.65 14.44 1.99
N GLU A 5 5.01 14.96 3.16
CA GLU A 5 6.37 15.43 3.40
C GLU A 5 7.39 14.29 3.36
N HIS A 6 7.05 13.13 3.93
CA HIS A 6 7.89 11.94 3.86
C HIS A 6 8.08 11.48 2.41
N ALA A 7 7.00 11.44 1.61
CA ALA A 7 7.08 11.14 0.18
C ALA A 7 8.04 12.08 -0.55
N TYR A 8 7.92 13.38 -0.30
CA TYR A 8 8.77 14.41 -0.90
C TYR A 8 10.24 14.23 -0.51
N ARG A 9 10.53 14.00 0.78
CA ARG A 9 11.88 13.77 1.29
C ARG A 9 12.49 12.49 0.72
N ALA A 10 11.73 11.39 0.66
CA ALA A 10 12.19 10.13 0.08
C ALA A 10 12.59 10.30 -1.39
N HIS A 11 11.79 11.02 -2.17
CA HIS A 11 12.09 11.32 -3.56
C HIS A 11 13.31 12.26 -3.70
N LYS A 12 13.42 13.28 -2.84
CA LYS A 12 14.56 14.22 -2.86
C LYS A 12 15.90 13.53 -2.54
N GLN A 13 15.91 12.59 -1.58
CA GLN A 13 17.11 11.85 -1.19
C GLN A 13 17.56 10.82 -2.24
N SER A 14 16.60 10.23 -2.95
CA SER A 14 16.86 9.30 -4.04
C SER A 14 15.83 9.53 -5.15
N PRO A 15 16.17 10.34 -6.17
CA PRO A 15 15.25 10.68 -7.26
C PRO A 15 14.78 9.48 -8.10
N LYS A 16 15.49 8.34 -7.99
CA LYS A 16 15.13 7.07 -8.64
C LYS A 16 14.12 6.25 -7.82
N THR A 17 13.79 6.69 -6.61
CA THR A 17 12.81 6.01 -5.75
C THR A 17 11.41 6.23 -6.28
N TRP A 18 10.69 5.13 -6.47
CA TRP A 18 9.27 5.17 -6.78
C TRP A 18 8.46 5.47 -5.53
N VAL A 19 7.49 6.36 -5.64
CA VAL A 19 6.53 6.63 -4.57
C VAL A 19 5.14 6.36 -5.09
N PHE A 20 4.44 5.41 -4.47
CA PHE A 20 3.08 5.04 -4.82
C PHE A 20 2.13 5.39 -3.69
N TRP A 21 1.08 6.14 -4.02
CA TRP A 21 0.02 6.48 -3.08
C TRP A 21 -1.18 5.56 -3.29
N VAL A 22 -1.64 4.92 -2.23
CA VAL A 22 -2.76 3.97 -2.25
C VAL A 22 -3.84 4.49 -1.31
N HIS A 23 -5.03 4.75 -1.84
CA HIS A 23 -6.17 5.10 -1.01
C HIS A 23 -6.77 3.83 -0.40
N ALA A 24 -6.62 3.67 0.92
CA ALA A 24 -6.83 2.40 1.61
C ALA A 24 -8.00 2.44 2.63
N SER A 25 -8.97 3.33 2.44
CA SER A 25 -10.17 3.40 3.30
C SER A 25 -11.11 2.20 3.19
N ASN A 26 -11.07 1.46 2.09
CA ASN A 26 -11.80 0.20 1.89
C ASN A 26 -11.19 -0.61 0.74
N ALA A 27 -11.67 -1.85 0.57
CA ALA A 27 -11.16 -2.79 -0.43
C ALA A 27 -11.28 -2.30 -1.88
N GLU A 28 -12.38 -1.63 -2.24
CA GLU A 28 -12.62 -1.14 -3.61
C GLU A 28 -11.62 -0.04 -3.99
N ARG A 29 -11.45 0.96 -3.12
CA ARG A 29 -10.49 2.05 -3.35
C ARG A 29 -9.05 1.55 -3.35
N PHE A 30 -8.77 0.55 -2.52
CA PHE A 30 -7.47 -0.12 -2.49
C PHE A 30 -7.19 -0.85 -3.82
N GLU A 31 -8.15 -1.64 -4.33
CA GLU A 31 -8.01 -2.31 -5.63
C GLU A 31 -7.84 -1.30 -6.76
N GLN A 32 -8.66 -0.25 -6.80
CA GLN A 32 -8.56 0.79 -7.83
C GLN A 32 -7.19 1.47 -7.82
N SER A 33 -6.65 1.75 -6.64
CA SER A 33 -5.30 2.30 -6.48
C SER A 33 -4.22 1.36 -7.04
N TYR A 34 -4.34 0.05 -6.79
CA TYR A 34 -3.43 -0.95 -7.38
C TYR A 34 -3.55 -1.05 -8.90
N ARG A 35 -4.76 -0.94 -9.46
CA ARG A 35 -4.97 -0.89 -10.92
C ARG A 35 -4.32 0.37 -11.51
N ASN A 36 -4.46 1.51 -10.85
CA ASN A 36 -3.81 2.75 -11.27
C ASN A 36 -2.29 2.62 -11.25
N ILE A 37 -1.71 2.08 -10.17
CA ILE A 37 -0.26 1.81 -10.09
C ILE A 37 0.17 0.92 -11.26
N ALA A 38 -0.48 -0.22 -11.47
CA ALA A 38 -0.16 -1.13 -12.56
C ALA A 38 -0.24 -0.45 -13.94
N GLY A 39 -1.17 0.50 -14.11
CA GLY A 39 -1.26 1.41 -15.25
C GLY A 39 -0.01 2.25 -15.42
N CYS A 40 0.41 2.97 -14.37
CA CYS A 40 1.58 3.85 -14.37
C CYS A 40 2.89 3.12 -14.70
N ILE A 41 3.12 1.95 -14.09
CA ILE A 41 4.30 1.11 -14.35
C ILE A 41 4.13 0.16 -15.55
N LYS A 42 2.99 0.25 -16.26
CA LYS A 42 2.70 -0.46 -17.51
C LYS A 42 2.86 -1.99 -17.42
N ILE A 43 2.47 -2.61 -16.30
CA ILE A 43 2.57 -4.08 -16.13
C ILE A 43 1.75 -4.82 -17.22
N ALA A 44 2.31 -5.88 -17.79
CA ALA A 44 1.59 -6.78 -18.70
C ALA A 44 0.41 -7.49 -17.98
N GLY A 45 -0.70 -7.69 -18.67
CA GLY A 45 -1.91 -8.29 -18.09
C GLY A 45 -2.80 -7.34 -17.27
N ARG A 46 -2.37 -6.10 -17.00
CA ARG A 46 -3.14 -5.12 -16.20
C ARG A 46 -4.52 -4.74 -16.76
N GLN A 47 -4.74 -4.93 -18.05
CA GLN A 47 -6.00 -4.59 -18.72
C GLN A 47 -7.04 -5.70 -18.61
N ASP A 48 -6.64 -6.90 -18.17
CA ASP A 48 -7.59 -7.97 -17.90
C ASP A 48 -8.36 -7.66 -16.60
N PRO A 49 -9.70 -7.51 -16.66
CA PRO A 49 -10.51 -7.28 -15.46
C PRO A 49 -10.38 -8.39 -14.43
N GLN A 50 -10.12 -9.63 -14.86
CA GLN A 50 -9.98 -10.82 -14.03
C GLN A 50 -8.55 -11.05 -13.54
N ALA A 51 -7.59 -10.24 -13.97
CA ALA A 51 -6.23 -10.35 -13.48
C ALA A 51 -6.17 -10.06 -11.98
N ASN A 52 -5.40 -10.90 -11.27
CA ASN A 52 -5.03 -10.63 -9.89
C ASN A 52 -4.04 -9.46 -9.84
N ILE A 53 -4.57 -8.25 -9.78
CA ILE A 53 -3.79 -7.01 -9.85
C ILE A 53 -2.79 -6.90 -8.70
N PHE A 54 -3.17 -7.39 -7.51
CA PHE A 54 -2.30 -7.39 -6.33
C PHE A 54 -1.06 -8.25 -6.55
N LYS A 55 -1.21 -9.43 -7.16
CA LYS A 55 -0.09 -10.31 -7.52
C LYS A 55 0.82 -9.68 -8.57
N LEU A 56 0.24 -9.01 -9.57
CA LEU A 56 1.02 -8.34 -10.61
C LEU A 56 1.90 -7.22 -10.03
N VAL A 57 1.31 -6.36 -9.21
CA VAL A 57 2.03 -5.26 -8.54
C VAL A 57 3.05 -5.81 -7.54
N HIS A 58 2.68 -6.81 -6.73
CA HIS A 58 3.59 -7.49 -5.81
C HIS A 58 4.86 -8.00 -6.52
N ASN A 59 4.69 -8.73 -7.63
CA ASN A 59 5.81 -9.29 -8.38
C ASN A 59 6.70 -8.18 -8.95
N TRP A 60 6.10 -7.12 -9.49
CA TRP A 60 6.87 -5.99 -9.99
C TRP A 60 7.67 -5.29 -8.89
N LEU A 61 7.04 -5.04 -7.73
CA LEU A 61 7.70 -4.41 -6.58
C LEU A 61 8.85 -5.26 -6.05
N ARG A 62 8.67 -6.59 -5.97
CA ARG A 62 9.72 -7.52 -5.55
C ARG A 62 10.91 -7.53 -6.52
N ASP A 63 10.63 -7.47 -7.82
CA ASP A 63 11.66 -7.56 -8.87
C ASP A 63 12.24 -6.17 -9.24
N CYS A 64 11.75 -5.09 -8.61
CA CYS A 64 12.17 -3.72 -8.89
C CYS A 64 13.62 -3.49 -8.45
N LYS A 65 14.45 -3.03 -9.39
CA LYS A 65 15.87 -2.68 -9.12
C LYS A 65 16.03 -1.38 -8.34
N HIS A 66 14.99 -0.54 -8.33
CA HIS A 66 14.98 0.73 -7.64
C HIS A 66 14.22 0.62 -6.32
N GLN A 67 14.57 1.48 -5.36
CA GLN A 67 13.82 1.59 -4.13
C GLN A 67 12.39 2.05 -4.42
N TRP A 68 11.47 1.62 -3.58
CA TRP A 68 10.09 2.07 -3.64
C TRP A 68 9.54 2.32 -2.25
N LEU A 69 8.59 3.25 -2.19
CA LEU A 69 7.78 3.56 -1.03
C LEU A 69 6.32 3.44 -1.44
N VAL A 70 5.58 2.56 -0.76
CA VAL A 70 4.12 2.48 -0.89
C VAL A 70 3.49 3.16 0.33
N ILE A 71 2.61 4.12 0.10
CA ILE A 71 1.88 4.83 1.16
C ILE A 71 0.44 4.34 1.12
N LEU A 72 0.03 3.59 2.15
CA LEU A 72 -1.36 3.19 2.37
C LEU A 72 -2.02 4.28 3.19
N ASP A 73 -2.78 5.14 2.52
CA ASP A 73 -3.37 6.31 3.11
C ASP A 73 -4.80 6.07 3.56
N ASN A 74 -5.14 6.59 4.73
CA ASN A 74 -6.48 6.58 5.30
C ASN A 74 -7.02 5.16 5.52
N VAL A 75 -6.23 4.30 6.17
CA VAL A 75 -6.71 2.97 6.58
C VAL A 75 -7.64 3.11 7.77
N ASP A 76 -8.94 3.01 7.50
CA ASP A 76 -10.01 3.15 8.50
C ASP A 76 -10.36 1.79 9.12
N ASP A 77 -10.51 0.76 8.29
CA ASP A 77 -10.72 -0.62 8.70
C ASP A 77 -9.58 -1.49 8.19
N ALA A 78 -8.79 -2.07 9.10
CA ALA A 78 -7.72 -2.98 8.73
C ALA A 78 -8.22 -4.37 8.31
N CYS A 79 -9.46 -4.75 8.63
CA CYS A 79 -9.96 -6.11 8.42
C CYS A 79 -9.87 -6.53 6.94
N PHE A 80 -10.21 -5.66 5.98
CA PHE A 80 -10.11 -6.01 4.56
C PHE A 80 -8.67 -6.31 4.07
N LEU A 81 -7.64 -5.85 4.81
CA LEU A 81 -6.24 -6.17 4.53
C LEU A 81 -5.81 -7.52 5.13
N LEU A 82 -6.43 -7.91 6.25
CA LEU A 82 -6.06 -9.04 7.08
C LEU A 82 -6.89 -10.30 6.78
N ASP A 83 -8.15 -10.12 6.41
CA ASP A 83 -9.11 -11.17 6.20
C ASP A 83 -8.90 -11.83 4.83
N CYS A 84 -9.19 -13.12 4.76
CA CYS A 84 -9.26 -13.81 3.49
C CYS A 84 -10.44 -13.24 2.69
N PRO A 85 -10.23 -12.90 1.40
CA PRO A 85 -11.33 -12.53 0.52
C PRO A 85 -12.38 -13.64 0.54
N ALA A 86 -13.65 -13.27 0.61
CA ALA A 86 -14.73 -14.23 0.42
C ALA A 86 -14.56 -14.96 -0.93
N THR A 87 -15.02 -16.20 -1.01
CA THR A 87 -14.83 -17.13 -2.15
C THR A 87 -15.25 -16.59 -3.52
N ASN A 88 -15.96 -15.47 -3.55
CA ASN A 88 -16.45 -14.74 -4.71
C ASN A 88 -15.57 -13.55 -5.16
N SER A 89 -14.48 -13.21 -4.45
CA SER A 89 -13.51 -12.23 -4.97
C SER A 89 -12.66 -12.87 -6.06
N THR A 90 -12.83 -12.42 -7.30
CA THR A 90 -12.06 -12.92 -8.45
C THR A 90 -10.62 -12.41 -8.44
N THR A 91 -10.33 -11.29 -7.75
CA THR A 91 -9.07 -10.56 -7.86
C THR A 91 -8.08 -10.90 -6.74
N ALA A 92 -8.53 -11.21 -5.52
CA ALA A 92 -7.65 -11.57 -4.39
C ALA A 92 -7.90 -13.03 -3.95
N ARG A 93 -6.83 -13.82 -3.80
CA ARG A 93 -6.90 -15.24 -3.40
C ARG A 93 -6.41 -15.51 -1.97
N LYS A 94 -5.91 -14.47 -1.32
CA LYS A 94 -5.33 -14.46 0.02
C LYS A 94 -5.47 -13.04 0.59
N PRO A 95 -5.27 -12.84 1.91
CA PRO A 95 -5.32 -11.52 2.51
C PRO A 95 -4.46 -10.50 1.76
N LEU A 96 -4.96 -9.27 1.59
CA LEU A 96 -4.29 -8.26 0.76
C LEU A 96 -2.89 -7.90 1.29
N ARG A 97 -2.70 -7.97 2.62
CA ARG A 97 -1.38 -7.80 3.25
C ARG A 97 -0.32 -8.74 2.71
N GLU A 98 -0.71 -9.93 2.24
CA GLU A 98 0.24 -10.93 1.73
C GLU A 98 0.69 -10.63 0.30
N TYR A 99 0.12 -9.62 -0.34
CA TYR A 99 0.61 -9.05 -1.59
C TYR A 99 1.49 -7.81 -1.36
N LEU A 100 1.81 -7.47 -0.12
CA LEU A 100 2.81 -6.47 0.22
C LEU A 100 4.18 -7.15 0.33
N PRO A 101 5.12 -6.88 -0.60
CA PRO A 101 6.43 -7.51 -0.55
C PRO A 101 7.26 -6.94 0.60
N HIS A 102 8.05 -7.81 1.22
CA HIS A 102 9.08 -7.40 2.18
C HIS A 102 10.43 -7.30 1.45
N CYS A 103 10.96 -6.09 1.32
CA CYS A 103 12.22 -5.82 0.63
C CYS A 103 13.09 -4.90 1.50
N GLU A 104 14.34 -5.27 1.77
CA GLU A 104 15.23 -4.58 2.73
C GLU A 104 15.43 -3.08 2.45
N ARG A 105 15.36 -2.67 1.18
CA ARG A 105 15.62 -1.28 0.74
C ARG A 105 14.36 -0.51 0.38
N SER A 106 13.19 -1.08 0.62
CA SER A 106 11.91 -0.49 0.30
C SER A 106 11.00 -0.53 1.52
N SER A 107 10.01 0.35 1.56
CA SER A 107 9.18 0.51 2.76
C SER A 107 7.72 0.74 2.42
N ILE A 108 6.88 0.46 3.41
CA ILE A 108 5.45 0.71 3.37
C ILE A 108 5.14 1.64 4.53
N LEU A 109 4.55 2.80 4.23
CA LEU A 109 4.05 3.72 5.22
C LEU A 109 2.53 3.58 5.27
N VAL A 110 1.97 3.41 6.46
CA VAL A 110 0.53 3.33 6.65
C VAL A 110 0.07 4.54 7.46
N THR A 111 -0.92 5.27 6.95
CA THR A 111 -1.63 6.28 7.74
C THR A 111 -2.97 5.73 8.17
N VAL A 112 -3.27 5.89 9.44
CA VAL A 112 -4.46 5.34 10.13
C VAL A 112 -5.04 6.46 10.96
N GLN A 113 -6.37 6.64 10.89
CA GLN A 113 -7.07 7.60 11.75
C GLN A 113 -7.47 6.97 13.09
N ASN A 114 -7.63 5.65 13.13
CA ASN A 114 -8.02 4.90 14.33
C ASN A 114 -6.86 4.05 14.86
N ASN A 115 -6.54 4.22 16.14
CA ASN A 115 -5.49 3.45 16.83
C ASN A 115 -5.80 1.95 16.86
N GLU A 116 -7.08 1.54 16.90
CA GLU A 116 -7.45 0.13 16.82
C GLU A 116 -7.05 -0.50 15.49
N ALA A 117 -7.24 0.21 14.37
CA ALA A 117 -6.80 -0.25 13.06
C ALA A 117 -5.27 -0.36 13.00
N ALA A 118 -4.55 0.57 13.62
CA ALA A 118 -3.09 0.54 13.72
C ALA A 118 -2.58 -0.73 14.43
N LEU A 119 -3.17 -1.05 15.58
CA LEU A 119 -2.79 -2.20 16.41
C LEU A 119 -3.08 -3.55 15.75
N LYS A 120 -4.04 -3.60 14.82
CA LYS A 120 -4.32 -4.79 14.01
C LYS A 120 -3.25 -5.02 12.93
N LEU A 121 -2.59 -3.96 12.47
CA LEU A 121 -1.63 -4.02 11.35
C LEU A 121 -0.18 -4.20 11.80
N VAL A 122 0.24 -3.49 12.85
CA VAL A 122 1.64 -3.45 13.28
C VAL A 122 1.78 -3.53 14.80
N LYS A 123 2.98 -3.85 15.28
CA LYS A 123 3.28 -3.84 16.71
C LYS A 123 3.31 -2.41 17.21
N ARG A 124 2.96 -2.18 18.48
CA ARG A 124 2.94 -0.84 19.12
C ARG A 124 4.23 -0.04 18.93
N ARG A 125 5.39 -0.69 18.95
CA ARG A 125 6.71 -0.06 18.77
C ARG A 125 6.93 0.55 17.38
N ASP A 126 6.14 0.11 16.40
CA ASP A 126 6.24 0.54 15.01
C ASP A 126 5.19 1.64 14.68
N ILE A 127 4.40 2.06 15.69
CA ILE A 127 3.38 3.11 15.56
C ILE A 127 3.96 4.44 16.02
N VAL A 128 3.91 5.45 15.16
CA VAL A 128 4.24 6.83 15.49
C VAL A 128 2.94 7.60 15.66
N THR A 129 2.58 7.94 16.90
CA THR A 129 1.43 8.80 17.18
C THR A 129 1.77 10.24 16.83
N VAL A 130 0.94 10.84 15.98
CA VAL A 130 1.05 12.24 15.58
C VAL A 130 0.03 13.02 16.39
N GLY A 131 0.49 14.03 17.13
CA GLY A 131 -0.39 14.95 17.85
C GLY A 131 -1.21 15.83 16.89
N PRO A 132 -2.24 16.54 17.40
CA PRO A 132 -2.94 17.54 16.60
C PRO A 132 -1.92 18.55 16.05
N MET A 133 -2.11 18.98 14.80
CA MET A 133 -1.33 20.10 14.29
C MET A 133 -1.74 21.35 15.08
N ASP A 134 -0.77 22.01 15.70
CA ASP A 134 -0.96 23.37 16.19
C ASP A 134 -1.30 24.25 14.97
N GLN A 135 -2.40 25.01 15.08
CA GLN A 135 -2.88 25.91 14.03
C GLN A 135 -1.96 27.13 13.85
#